data_AF-A0A6A6WTW7-F1
#
_entry.id   AF-A0A6A6WTW7-F1
#
_cell.length_a   1.000
_cell.length_b   1.000
_cell.length_c   1.000
_cell.angle_alpha   90.00
_cell.angle_beta   90.00
_cell.angle_gamma   90.00
#
_symmetry.space_group_name_H-M   'P 1'
#
loop_
_entity.id
_entity.type
_entity.pdbx_description
1 polymer ?
#
loop_
_entity_poly.entity_id
_entity_poly.type
_entity_poly.pdbx_seq_one_letter_code
_entity_poly.pdbx_strand_id
1 'polypeptide(L)'
;MPSLGRTLLALVAVTTGIGGYIADWNTTHVYNPRWPPHAKFHNGQTMSTGLLLGVSAIYYLVRATPSPALELQSLYFATWLLCLNWIAQLSASLYPGSLPMDPEFGDGFPQLYICTGLLSVVGLGYALERRRMA
;
A
#
# COMPACT_ATOMS: atom_id res chain seq x y z
N MET A 1 -7.03 -11.69 20.86
CA MET A 1 -6.34 -11.81 19.55
C MET A 1 -7.07 -10.93 18.55
N PRO A 2 -6.38 -10.26 17.61
CA PRO A 2 -7.04 -9.46 16.58
C PRO A 2 -8.01 -10.33 15.77
N SER A 3 -9.12 -9.74 15.32
CA SER A 3 -10.05 -10.43 14.42
C SER A 3 -9.34 -10.80 13.11
N LEU A 4 -9.90 -11.78 12.37
CA LEU A 4 -9.37 -12.11 11.04
C LEU A 4 -9.34 -10.88 10.12
N GLY A 5 -10.41 -10.06 10.14
CA GLY A 5 -10.48 -8.83 9.34
C GLY A 5 -9.37 -7.83 9.67
N ARG A 6 -9.13 -7.56 10.95
CA ARG A 6 -8.02 -6.69 11.40
C ARG A 6 -6.66 -7.28 11.09
N THR A 7 -6.51 -8.60 11.19
CA THR A 7 -5.26 -9.29 10.84
C THR A 7 -4.92 -9.12 9.36
N LEU A 8 -5.89 -9.32 8.46
CA LEU A 8 -5.71 -9.11 7.03
C LEU A 8 -5.34 -7.66 6.70
N LEU A 9 -6.04 -6.69 7.30
CA LEU A 9 -5.74 -5.27 7.10
C LEU A 9 -4.35 -4.90 7.64
N ALA A 10 -3.94 -5.44 8.79
CA ALA A 10 -2.61 -5.23 9.34
C ALA A 10 -1.51 -5.83 8.44
N LEU A 11 -1.73 -7.02 7.87
CA LEU A 11 -0.80 -7.62 6.90
C LEU A 11 -0.63 -6.75 5.66
N VAL A 12 -1.73 -6.20 5.12
CA VAL A 12 -1.63 -5.26 4.00
C VAL A 12 -0.92 -3.98 4.44
N ALA A 13 -1.18 -3.46 5.62
CA ALA A 13 -0.51 -2.25 6.12
C ALA A 13 1.01 -2.42 6.28
N VAL A 14 1.45 -3.58 6.80
CA VAL A 14 2.89 -3.92 6.83
C VAL A 14 3.44 -4.01 5.41
N THR A 15 2.75 -4.69 4.50
CA THR A 15 3.17 -4.82 3.10
C THR A 15 3.26 -3.45 2.41
N THR A 16 2.29 -2.57 2.62
CA THR A 16 2.32 -1.18 2.15
C THR A 16 3.52 -0.43 2.72
N GLY A 17 3.83 -0.66 4.01
CA GLY A 17 4.89 0.05 4.70
C GLY A 17 6.30 -0.31 4.25
N ILE A 18 6.55 -1.59 3.94
CA ILE A 18 7.89 -2.09 3.61
C ILE A 18 8.07 -2.50 2.15
N GLY A 19 6.97 -2.67 1.40
CA GLY A 19 6.99 -3.23 0.05
C GLY A 19 7.84 -2.43 -0.92
N GLY A 20 7.76 -1.09 -0.85
CA GLY A 20 8.61 -0.21 -1.66
C GLY A 20 10.11 -0.39 -1.35
N TYR A 21 10.50 -0.55 -0.09
CA TYR A 21 11.90 -0.81 0.26
C TYR A 21 12.38 -2.18 -0.22
N ILE A 22 11.52 -3.20 -0.21
CA ILE A 22 11.87 -4.52 -0.75
C ILE A 22 12.05 -4.45 -2.28
N ALA A 23 11.15 -3.75 -2.97
CA ALA A 23 11.13 -3.69 -4.42
C ALA A 23 12.18 -2.73 -5.01
N ASP A 24 12.47 -1.62 -4.31
CA ASP A 24 13.14 -0.48 -4.93
C ASP A 24 14.53 -0.18 -4.30
N TRP A 25 14.88 -0.81 -3.17
CA TRP A 25 16.19 -0.61 -2.52
C TRP A 25 17.29 -1.48 -3.14
N ASN A 26 17.50 -1.34 -4.45
CA ASN A 26 18.44 -2.16 -5.21
C ASN A 26 18.98 -1.43 -6.46
N THR A 27 19.78 -2.13 -7.27
CA THR A 27 20.45 -1.61 -8.46
C THR A 27 19.54 -1.42 -9.68
N THR A 28 18.33 -1.96 -9.67
CA THR A 28 17.35 -1.71 -10.74
C THR A 28 16.56 -0.41 -10.50
N HIS A 29 16.50 0.07 -9.25
CA HIS A 29 15.75 1.26 -8.83
C HIS A 29 16.65 2.33 -8.18
N VAL A 30 16.61 2.52 -6.85
CA VAL A 30 17.23 3.69 -6.19
C VAL A 30 18.75 3.80 -6.43
N TYR A 31 19.44 2.67 -6.62
CA TYR A 31 20.86 2.62 -6.94
C TYR A 31 21.17 2.54 -8.44
N ASN A 32 20.16 2.59 -9.31
CA ASN A 32 20.33 2.52 -10.75
C ASN A 32 21.12 3.75 -11.26
N PRO A 33 22.30 3.58 -11.89
CA PRO A 33 23.11 4.71 -12.36
C PRO A 33 22.48 5.45 -13.55
N ARG A 34 21.54 4.84 -14.27
CA ARG A 34 20.86 5.45 -15.44
C ARG A 34 19.68 6.34 -15.04
N TRP A 35 19.10 6.14 -13.87
CA TRP A 35 18.01 6.98 -13.38
C TRP A 35 18.52 8.40 -13.06
N PRO A 36 17.90 9.46 -13.61
CA PRO A 36 18.22 10.82 -13.23
C PRO A 36 18.04 11.04 -11.71
N PRO A 37 18.78 11.99 -11.10
CA PRO A 37 18.63 12.26 -9.67
C PRO A 37 17.19 12.51 -9.21
N HIS A 38 16.37 13.14 -10.06
CA HIS A 38 14.97 13.42 -9.74
C HIS A 38 14.07 12.18 -9.72
N ALA A 39 14.34 11.17 -10.56
CA ALA A 39 13.62 9.89 -10.51
C ALA A 39 13.89 9.16 -9.19
N LYS A 40 15.14 9.19 -8.71
CA LYS A 40 15.52 8.65 -7.39
C LYS A 40 14.86 9.40 -6.24
N PHE A 41 14.74 10.72 -6.34
CA PHE A 41 14.00 11.53 -5.36
C PHE A 41 12.53 11.09 -5.28
N HIS A 42 11.84 10.98 -6.41
CA HIS A 42 10.45 10.51 -6.43
C HIS A 42 10.31 9.06 -5.99
N ASN A 43 11.28 8.19 -6.28
CA ASN A 43 11.28 6.82 -5.75
C ASN A 43 11.43 6.80 -4.22
N GLY A 44 12.36 7.58 -3.66
CA GLY A 44 12.49 7.77 -2.21
C GLY A 44 11.23 8.34 -1.57
N GLN A 45 10.56 9.27 -2.25
CA GLN A 45 9.26 9.79 -1.86
C GLN A 45 8.21 8.67 -1.81
N THR A 46 8.07 7.85 -2.86
CA THR A 46 7.10 6.74 -2.91
C THR A 46 7.35 5.72 -1.80
N MET A 47 8.61 5.28 -1.59
CA MET A 47 8.96 4.36 -0.50
C MET A 47 8.57 4.93 0.87
N SER A 48 8.89 6.20 1.12
CA SER A 48 8.58 6.87 2.37
C SER A 48 7.08 7.08 2.55
N THR A 49 6.34 7.41 1.49
CA THR A 49 4.88 7.53 1.50
C THR A 49 4.22 6.19 1.84
N GLY A 50 4.68 5.08 1.25
CA GLY A 50 4.21 3.74 1.60
C GLY A 50 4.38 3.44 3.09
N LEU A 51 5.57 3.71 3.64
CA LEU A 51 5.85 3.58 5.08
C LEU A 51 4.88 4.39 5.94
N LEU A 52 4.71 5.68 5.63
CA LEU A 52 3.83 6.56 6.39
C LEU A 52 2.37 6.13 6.32
N LEU A 53 1.88 5.68 5.16
CA LEU A 53 0.52 5.16 4.99
C LEU A 53 0.31 3.86 5.76
N GLY A 54 1.27 2.93 5.69
CA GLY A 54 1.23 1.67 6.43
C GLY A 54 1.20 1.87 7.94
N VAL A 55 2.10 2.69 8.48
CA VAL A 55 2.14 3.03 9.92
C VAL A 55 0.85 3.73 10.36
N SER A 56 0.35 4.67 9.55
CA SER A 56 -0.90 5.37 9.84
C SER A 56 -2.11 4.42 9.85
N ALA A 57 -2.17 3.48 8.90
CA ALA A 57 -3.22 2.47 8.88
C ALA A 57 -3.15 1.55 10.12
N ILE A 58 -1.95 1.10 10.51
CA ILE A 58 -1.76 0.33 11.75
C ILE A 58 -2.24 1.12 12.96
N TYR A 59 -1.88 2.41 13.08
CA TYR A 59 -2.34 3.26 14.16
C TYR A 59 -3.87 3.28 14.27
N TYR A 60 -4.59 3.50 13.16
CA TYR A 60 -6.05 3.46 13.15
C TYR A 60 -6.63 2.06 13.46
N LEU A 61 -5.93 0.99 13.10
CA LEU A 61 -6.34 -0.38 13.42
C LEU A 61 -6.13 -0.77 14.89
N VAL A 62 -5.22 -0.12 15.63
CA VAL A 62 -4.89 -0.51 17.02
C VAL A 62 -5.26 0.53 18.06
N ARG A 63 -5.53 1.78 17.67
CA ARG A 63 -5.87 2.85 18.62
C ARG A 63 -7.14 2.50 19.41
N ALA A 64 -7.15 2.89 20.68
CA ALA A 64 -8.36 2.81 21.50
C ALA A 64 -9.42 3.80 20.99
N THR A 65 -10.66 3.35 20.90
CA THR A 65 -11.80 4.15 20.45
C THR A 65 -12.90 4.13 21.52
N PRO A 66 -13.40 5.29 21.98
CA PRO A 66 -14.33 5.33 23.12
C PRO A 66 -15.78 5.04 22.72
N SER A 67 -16.08 4.87 21.43
CA SER A 67 -17.42 4.54 20.94
C SER A 67 -17.38 3.66 19.68
N PRO A 68 -18.44 2.86 19.41
CA PRO A 68 -18.55 2.07 18.19
C PRO A 68 -18.47 2.93 16.91
N ALA A 69 -19.03 4.15 16.95
CA ALA A 69 -18.96 5.08 15.82
C ALA A 69 -17.52 5.48 15.48
N LEU A 70 -16.68 5.73 16.49
CA LEU A 70 -15.26 6.05 16.29
C LEU A 70 -14.44 4.81 15.89
N GLU A 71 -14.83 3.62 16.35
CA GLU A 71 -14.23 2.37 15.89
C GLU A 71 -14.45 2.17 14.38
N LEU A 72 -15.69 2.37 13.92
CA LEU A 72 -16.05 2.29 12.51
C LEU A 72 -15.31 3.34 11.66
N GLN A 73 -15.22 4.59 12.13
CA GLN A 73 -14.43 5.62 11.46
C GLN A 73 -12.95 5.22 11.36
N SER A 74 -12.39 4.63 12.41
CA SER A 74 -10.99 4.19 12.41
C SER A 74 -10.76 3.07 11.39
N LEU A 75 -11.70 2.13 11.28
CA LEU A 75 -11.69 1.12 10.22
C LEU A 75 -11.72 1.77 8.83
N TYR A 76 -12.60 2.76 8.60
CA TYR A 76 -12.65 3.48 7.34
C TYR A 76 -11.34 4.18 7.00
N PHE A 77 -10.75 4.94 7.94
CA PHE A 77 -9.48 5.61 7.71
C PHE A 77 -8.36 4.61 7.41
N ALA A 78 -8.25 3.52 8.15
CA ALA A 78 -7.27 2.48 7.88
C ALA A 78 -7.43 1.93 6.45
N THR A 79 -8.64 1.55 6.04
CA THR A 79 -8.90 1.01 4.70
C THR A 79 -8.65 2.04 3.59
N TRP A 80 -9.03 3.31 3.82
CA TRP A 80 -8.83 4.40 2.88
C TRP A 80 -7.34 4.62 2.60
N LEU A 81 -6.52 4.71 3.65
CA LEU A 81 -5.08 4.89 3.53
C LEU A 81 -4.41 3.76 2.75
N LEU A 82 -4.83 2.50 2.97
CA LEU A 82 -4.32 1.35 2.22
C LEU A 82 -4.73 1.39 0.74
N CYS A 83 -6.00 1.71 0.46
CA CYS A 83 -6.48 1.84 -0.91
C CYS A 83 -5.77 2.94 -1.69
N LEU A 84 -5.52 4.11 -1.07
CA LEU A 84 -4.81 5.22 -1.71
C LEU A 84 -3.46 4.79 -2.29
N ASN A 85 -2.67 4.02 -1.54
CA ASN A 85 -1.36 3.55 -2.00
C ASN A 85 -1.47 2.67 -3.26
N TRP A 86 -2.29 1.63 -3.21
CA TRP A 86 -2.37 0.64 -4.29
C TRP A 86 -3.10 1.17 -5.52
N ILE A 87 -4.08 2.07 -5.34
CA ILE A 87 -4.72 2.77 -6.46
C ILE A 87 -3.73 3.73 -7.13
N ALA A 88 -2.96 4.50 -6.35
CA ALA A 88 -1.93 5.37 -6.90
C ALA A 88 -0.90 4.58 -7.71
N GLN A 89 -0.44 3.44 -7.18
CA GLN A 89 0.48 2.53 -7.87
C GLN A 89 -0.07 2.03 -9.20
N LEU A 90 -1.34 1.61 -9.26
CA LEU A 90 -1.98 1.18 -10.51
C LEU A 90 -2.15 2.33 -11.50
N SER A 91 -2.54 3.52 -11.01
CA SER A 91 -2.71 4.69 -11.86
C SER A 91 -1.40 5.24 -12.43
N ALA A 92 -0.25 4.86 -11.87
CA ALA A 92 1.06 5.34 -12.31
C ALA A 92 1.29 5.06 -13.80
N SER A 93 0.77 3.94 -14.33
CA SER A 93 0.88 3.59 -15.75
C SER A 93 -0.01 4.42 -16.70
N LEU A 94 -0.90 5.26 -16.17
CA LEU A 94 -1.75 6.13 -16.98
C LEU A 94 -1.03 7.44 -17.38
N TYR A 95 0.11 7.74 -16.78
CA TYR A 95 0.85 8.96 -17.06
C TYR A 95 1.72 8.80 -18.32
N PRO A 96 1.82 9.83 -19.19
CA PRO A 96 2.57 9.74 -20.44
C PRO A 96 4.03 9.32 -20.23
N GLY A 97 4.45 8.28 -20.97
CA GLY A 97 5.83 7.78 -20.94
C GLY A 97 6.18 6.95 -19.70
N SER A 98 5.23 6.69 -18.79
CA SER A 98 5.44 5.77 -17.67
C SER A 98 5.36 4.30 -18.11
N LEU A 99 6.20 3.46 -17.53
CA LEU A 99 6.13 2.00 -17.67
C LEU A 99 6.14 1.35 -16.29
N PRO A 100 5.46 0.21 -16.11
CA PRO A 100 5.50 -0.55 -14.86
C PRO A 100 6.88 -1.16 -14.56
N MET A 101 7.72 -1.29 -15.58
CA MET A 101 9.06 -1.85 -15.51
C MET A 101 9.90 -1.28 -16.66
N ASP A 102 11.20 -1.05 -16.41
CA ASP A 102 12.12 -0.66 -17.50
C ASP A 102 12.22 -1.82 -18.51
N PRO A 103 12.19 -1.56 -19.83
CA PRO A 103 12.17 -2.62 -20.87
C PRO A 103 13.31 -3.64 -20.79
N GLU A 104 14.44 -3.27 -20.19
CA GLU A 104 15.57 -4.19 -19.99
C GLU A 104 15.28 -5.34 -19.01
N PHE A 105 14.27 -5.17 -18.14
CA PHE A 105 13.86 -6.16 -17.15
C PHE A 105 12.61 -6.93 -17.58
N GLY A 106 11.96 -6.53 -18.68
CA GLY A 106 10.83 -7.20 -19.32
C GLY A 106 9.67 -6.26 -19.67
N ASP A 107 8.64 -6.84 -20.31
CA ASP A 107 7.48 -6.11 -20.84
C ASP A 107 6.19 -6.34 -20.02
N GLY A 108 6.32 -6.87 -18.80
CA GLY A 108 5.19 -7.25 -17.96
C GLY A 108 4.63 -6.12 -17.09
N PHE A 109 3.50 -6.38 -16.44
CA PHE A 109 2.90 -5.49 -15.44
C PHE A 109 2.75 -6.19 -14.06
N PRO A 110 3.86 -6.52 -13.37
CA PRO A 110 3.82 -7.28 -12.12
C PRO A 110 3.00 -6.59 -11.03
N GLN A 111 2.99 -5.25 -11.00
CA GLN A 111 2.24 -4.46 -10.03
C GLN A 111 0.73 -4.65 -10.18
N LEU A 112 0.21 -4.96 -11.38
CA LEU A 112 -1.22 -5.24 -11.56
C LEU A 112 -1.69 -6.37 -10.64
N TYR A 113 -0.97 -7.49 -10.65
CA TYR A 113 -1.33 -8.66 -9.84
C TYR A 113 -1.20 -8.38 -8.34
N ILE A 114 -0.11 -7.74 -7.93
CA ILE A 114 0.14 -7.43 -6.51
C ILE A 114 -0.91 -6.44 -6.00
N CYS A 115 -1.16 -5.34 -6.72
CA CYS A 115 -2.11 -4.32 -6.30
C CYS A 115 -3.55 -4.88 -6.26
N THR A 116 -3.97 -5.63 -7.28
CA THR A 116 -5.31 -6.25 -7.30
C THR A 116 -5.48 -7.25 -6.16
N GLY A 117 -4.45 -8.07 -5.88
CA GLY A 117 -4.46 -8.99 -4.76
C GLY A 117 -4.59 -8.27 -3.41
N LEU A 118 -3.77 -7.26 -3.16
CA LEU A 118 -3.78 -6.50 -1.91
C LEU A 118 -5.08 -5.70 -1.73
N LEU A 119 -5.60 -5.08 -2.80
CA LEU A 119 -6.91 -4.42 -2.75
C LEU A 119 -8.05 -5.40 -2.45
N SER A 120 -7.97 -6.63 -2.97
CA SER A 120 -8.93 -7.70 -2.66
C SER A 120 -8.85 -8.11 -1.18
N VAL A 121 -7.64 -8.21 -0.63
CA VAL A 121 -7.43 -8.48 0.81
C VAL A 121 -7.94 -7.34 1.67
N VAL A 122 -7.78 -6.07 1.26
CA VAL A 122 -8.37 -4.91 1.96
C VAL A 122 -9.89 -5.02 1.96
N GLY A 123 -10.51 -5.28 0.81
CA GLY A 123 -11.96 -5.44 0.68
C GLY A 123 -12.50 -6.57 1.56
N LEU A 124 -11.83 -7.72 1.57
CA LEU A 124 -12.20 -8.86 2.42
C LEU A 124 -12.03 -8.53 3.92
N GLY A 125 -10.88 -7.97 4.30
CA GLY A 125 -10.60 -7.61 5.69
C GLY A 125 -11.60 -6.60 6.24
N TYR A 126 -11.95 -5.61 5.43
CA TYR A 126 -13.01 -4.65 5.71
C TYR A 126 -14.38 -5.32 5.86
N ALA A 127 -14.80 -6.16 4.92
CA ALA A 127 -16.11 -6.82 4.96
C ALA A 127 -16.28 -7.72 6.19
N LEU A 128 -15.22 -8.46 6.57
CA LEU A 128 -15.21 -9.29 7.77
C LEU A 128 -15.32 -8.44 9.04
N GLU A 129 -14.58 -7.33 9.11
CA GLU A 129 -14.61 -6.47 10.29
C GLU A 129 -15.94 -5.71 10.40
N ARG A 130 -16.51 -5.26 9.29
CA ARG A 130 -17.86 -4.66 9.24
C ARG A 130 -18.93 -5.61 9.73
N ARG A 131 -18.85 -6.90 9.38
CA ARG A 131 -19.78 -7.93 9.87
C ARG A 131 -19.63 -8.21 11.36
N ARG A 132 -18.42 -8.08 11.92
CA ARG A 132 -18.17 -8.21 13.36
C ARG A 132 -18.74 -7.04 14.16
N MET A 133 -18.80 -5.85 13.56
CA MET A 133 -19.26 -4.61 14.20
C MET A 133 -20.79 -4.40 14.10
N ALA A 134 -21.47 -5.16 13.25
CA ALA A 134 -22.92 -5.12 13.08
C ALA A 134 -23.61 -6.01 14.13
#